data_AF-A0A962ZW66-F1
#
_entry.id   AF-A0A962ZW66-F1
#
_cell.length_a   1.000
_cell.length_b   1.000
_cell.length_c   1.000
_cell.angle_alpha   90.00
_cell.angle_beta   90.00
_cell.angle_gamma   90.00
#
_symmetry.space_group_name_H-M   'P 1'
#
loop_
_entity.id
_entity.type
_entity.pdbx_description
1 polymer ?
#
loop_
_entity_poly.entity_id
_entity_poly.type
_entity_poly.pdbx_seq_one_letter_code
_entity_poly.pdbx_strand_id
1 'polypeptide(L)'
;DGISVNAMHPGWADTPGVESSLQTFYRVTHKLLRSPEEGADTAVWLAAATEAGKVSGKFWLDREQHPSHIFAHTRESAAEREQLLATLRELGESTRPQKRTPRQRKPRARKSA
;
A
#
# COMPACT_ATOMS: atom_id res chain seq x y z
N ASP A 1 1.82 11.68 19.74
CA ASP A 1 1.78 10.23 19.42
C ASP A 1 3.10 9.65 18.92
N GLY A 2 4.06 10.44 18.41
CA GLY A 2 5.38 9.91 18.02
C GLY A 2 5.37 9.02 16.78
N ILE A 3 4.31 9.09 15.97
CA ILE A 3 4.11 8.30 14.76
C ILE A 3 4.67 9.06 13.55
N SER A 4 5.49 8.37 12.76
CA SER A 4 6.01 8.86 11.48
C SER A 4 5.32 8.14 10.32
N VAL A 5 4.88 8.90 9.32
CA VAL A 5 4.13 8.39 8.16
C VAL A 5 4.84 8.85 6.90
N ASN A 6 5.35 7.91 6.11
CA ASN A 6 6.04 8.19 4.85
C ASN A 6 5.48 7.31 3.73
N ALA A 7 5.72 7.72 2.49
CA ALA A 7 5.46 6.91 1.29
C ALA A 7 6.78 6.52 0.63
N MET A 8 6.79 5.42 -0.13
CA MET A 8 7.97 5.00 -0.87
C MET A 8 7.61 4.38 -2.23
N HIS A 9 8.59 4.34 -3.12
CA HIS A 9 8.53 3.62 -4.39
C HIS A 9 9.51 2.44 -4.36
N PRO A 10 9.09 1.20 -4.69
CA PRO A 10 9.96 0.02 -4.65
C PRO A 10 10.94 -0.09 -5.83
N GLY A 11 10.86 0.85 -6.76
CA GLY A 11 11.44 0.69 -8.09
C GLY A 11 10.63 -0.32 -8.90
N TRP A 12 11.25 -0.87 -9.94
CA TRP A 12 10.63 -1.94 -10.72
C TRP A 12 11.01 -3.29 -10.13
N ALA A 13 10.24 -3.74 -9.14
CA ALA A 13 10.46 -5.02 -8.47
C ALA A 13 9.69 -6.16 -9.13
N ASP A 14 10.35 -7.30 -9.29
CA ASP A 14 9.76 -8.54 -9.78
C ASP A 14 8.78 -9.09 -8.74
N THR A 15 7.47 -8.95 -9.01
CA THR A 15 6.41 -9.44 -8.13
C THR A 15 5.29 -10.08 -8.97
N PRO A 16 4.54 -11.05 -8.41
CA PRO A 16 3.40 -11.65 -9.10
C PRO A 16 2.34 -10.61 -9.54
N GLY A 17 2.24 -9.49 -8.83
CA GLY A 17 1.36 -8.39 -9.20
C GLY A 17 1.76 -7.72 -10.52
N VAL A 18 3.06 -7.46 -10.70
CA VAL A 18 3.60 -6.88 -11.95
C VAL A 18 3.45 -7.86 -13.11
N GLU A 19 3.82 -9.12 -12.92
CA GLU A 19 3.69 -10.16 -13.95
C GLU A 19 2.24 -10.29 -14.47
N SER A 20 1.28 -10.38 -13.55
CA SER A 20 -0.13 -10.62 -13.90
C SER A 20 -0.83 -9.38 -14.46
N SER A 21 -0.50 -8.18 -13.96
CA SER A 21 -1.18 -6.94 -14.36
C SER A 21 -0.54 -6.25 -15.57
N LEU A 22 0.74 -6.48 -15.83
CA LEU A 22 1.51 -5.82 -16.88
C LEU A 22 2.31 -6.82 -17.74
N GLN A 23 1.63 -7.87 -18.24
CA GLN A 23 2.26 -9.00 -18.94
C GLN A 23 3.24 -8.62 -20.05
N THR A 24 2.86 -7.68 -20.94
CA THR A 24 3.75 -7.24 -22.04
C THR A 24 4.98 -6.50 -21.53
N PHE A 25 4.81 -5.65 -20.52
CA PHE A 25 5.92 -4.95 -19.88
C PHE A 25 6.87 -5.97 -19.23
N TYR A 26 6.33 -6.87 -18.41
CA TYR A 26 7.08 -7.90 -17.71
C TYR A 26 7.91 -8.76 -18.69
N ARG A 27 7.29 -9.24 -19.78
CA ARG A 27 8.02 -10.02 -20.81
C ARG A 27 9.25 -9.29 -21.35
N VAL A 28 9.16 -7.97 -21.55
CA VAL A 28 10.25 -7.15 -22.09
C VAL A 28 11.29 -6.81 -21.01
N THR A 29 10.88 -6.56 -19.77
CA THR A 29 11.75 -5.97 -18.74
C THR A 29 12.16 -6.93 -17.63
N HIS A 30 11.64 -8.16 -17.54
CA HIS A 30 11.84 -9.07 -16.40
C HIS A 30 13.31 -9.23 -15.96
N LYS A 31 14.26 -9.30 -16.89
CA LYS A 31 15.70 -9.43 -16.57
C LYS A 31 16.34 -8.18 -15.97
N LEU A 32 15.66 -7.03 -16.03
CA LEU A 32 16.09 -5.75 -15.50
C LEU A 32 15.33 -5.38 -14.22
N LEU A 33 14.36 -6.20 -13.82
CA LEU A 33 13.61 -5.96 -12.58
C LEU A 33 14.50 -6.26 -11.38
N ARG A 34 14.28 -5.48 -10.32
CA ARG A 34 14.84 -5.72 -9.00
C ARG A 34 14.25 -7.00 -8.42
N SER A 35 15.02 -7.68 -7.58
CA SER A 35 14.51 -8.74 -6.72
C SER A 35 13.42 -8.21 -5.76
N PRO A 36 12.53 -9.09 -5.25
CA PRO A 36 11.59 -8.73 -4.20
C PRO A 36 12.26 -8.10 -2.97
N GLU A 37 13.44 -8.59 -2.58
CA GLU A 37 14.22 -8.11 -1.45
C GLU A 37 14.68 -6.66 -1.66
N GLU A 38 15.22 -6.35 -2.84
CA GLU A 38 15.61 -4.98 -3.21
C GLU A 38 14.38 -4.04 -3.28
N GLY A 39 13.24 -4.53 -3.75
CA GLY A 39 11.99 -3.75 -3.76
C GLY A 39 11.46 -3.43 -2.36
N ALA A 40 11.63 -4.36 -1.41
CA ALA A 40 11.19 -4.21 -0.02
C ALA A 40 12.15 -3.39 0.84
N ASP A 41 13.40 -3.24 0.41
CA ASP A 41 14.50 -2.65 1.18
C ASP A 41 14.14 -1.32 1.86
N THR A 42 13.64 -0.35 1.09
CA THR A 42 13.31 0.97 1.62
C THR A 42 12.12 0.93 2.57
N ALA A 43 11.13 0.06 2.34
CA ALA A 43 9.98 -0.09 3.23
C ALA A 43 10.41 -0.69 4.59
N VAL A 44 11.28 -1.69 4.58
CA VAL A 44 11.85 -2.30 5.79
C VAL A 44 12.71 -1.30 6.54
N TRP A 45 13.56 -0.55 5.84
CA TRP A 45 14.39 0.49 6.44
C TRP A 45 13.55 1.60 7.08
N LEU A 46 12.50 2.09 6.40
CA LEU A 46 11.58 3.09 6.98
C LEU A 46 10.89 2.60 8.26
N ALA A 47 10.62 1.31 8.38
CA ALA A 47 9.98 0.72 9.54
C ALA A 47 10.94 0.46 10.72
N ALA A 48 12.22 0.19 10.45
CA ALA A 48 13.16 -0.28 11.46
C ALA A 48 14.24 0.74 11.86
N ALA A 49 14.60 1.66 10.96
CA ALA A 49 15.71 2.56 11.18
C ALA A 49 15.34 3.74 12.09
N THR A 50 16.18 4.02 13.08
CA THR A 50 15.92 5.09 14.06
C THR A 50 15.92 6.47 13.40
N GLU A 51 16.79 6.69 12.42
CA GLU A 51 16.86 7.93 11.64
C GLU A 51 15.64 8.13 10.75
N ALA A 52 15.09 7.06 10.18
CA ALA A 52 13.87 7.14 9.37
C ALA A 52 12.68 7.62 10.22
N GLY A 53 12.62 7.20 11.49
CA GLY A 53 11.61 7.65 12.44
C GLY A 53 11.63 9.16 12.75
N LYS A 54 12.72 9.87 12.43
CA LYS A 54 12.85 11.32 12.66
C LYS A 54 12.22 12.18 11.56
N VAL A 55 11.72 11.56 10.48
CA VAL A 55 11.18 12.25 9.31
C VAL A 55 9.80 11.70 9.01
N SER A 56 8.86 12.59 8.66
CA SER A 56 7.48 12.23 8.33
C SER A 56 6.99 13.09 7.15
N GLY A 57 6.01 12.55 6.42
CA GLY A 57 5.39 13.19 5.26
C GLY A 57 6.26 13.25 4.01
N LYS A 58 7.29 12.39 3.90
CA LYS A 58 8.21 12.36 2.76
C LYS A 58 7.97 11.16 1.85
N PHE A 59 8.48 11.28 0.62
CA PHE A 59 8.49 10.24 -0.39
C PHE A 59 9.91 9.72 -0.58
N TRP A 60 10.08 8.40 -0.60
CA TRP A 60 11.38 7.76 -0.58
C TRP A 60 11.57 6.77 -1.74
N LEU A 61 12.80 6.67 -2.23
CA LEU A 61 13.27 5.65 -3.16
C LEU A 61 14.72 5.36 -2.79
N ASP A 62 15.10 4.08 -2.70
CA ASP A 62 16.46 3.65 -2.39
C ASP A 62 17.03 4.28 -1.09
N ARG A 63 16.17 4.39 -0.07
CA ARG A 63 16.42 5.05 1.23
C ARG A 63 16.80 6.53 1.14
N GLU A 64 16.52 7.17 0.02
CA GLU A 64 16.72 8.61 -0.19
C GLU A 64 15.39 9.34 -0.34
N GLN A 65 15.35 10.62 0.09
CA GLN A 65 14.17 11.46 -0.09
C GLN A 65 14.11 11.96 -1.53
N HIS A 66 12.99 11.69 -2.20
CA HIS A 66 12.72 12.18 -3.54
C HIS A 66 11.58 13.21 -3.54
N PRO A 67 11.53 14.11 -4.54
CA PRO A 67 10.39 15.00 -4.73
C PRO A 67 9.11 14.20 -4.98
N SER A 68 8.04 14.52 -4.26
CA SER A 68 6.73 13.91 -4.49
C SER A 68 6.05 14.37 -5.79
N HIS A 69 6.48 15.52 -6.35
CA HIS A 69 5.92 16.09 -7.57
C HIS A 69 7.06 16.48 -8.52
N ILE A 70 7.16 15.77 -9.64
CA ILE A 70 8.12 16.10 -10.71
C ILE A 70 7.66 17.35 -11.46
N PHE A 71 6.36 17.49 -11.69
CA PHE A 71 5.78 18.62 -12.40
C PHE A 71 4.94 19.49 -11.47
N ALA A 72 4.98 20.80 -11.66
CA ALA A 72 4.23 21.73 -10.82
C ALA A 72 2.72 21.50 -10.88
N HIS A 73 2.18 21.10 -12.03
CA HIS A 73 0.75 20.88 -12.24
C HIS A 73 0.23 19.57 -11.60
N THR A 74 1.10 18.72 -11.06
CA THR A 74 0.68 17.53 -10.29
C THR A 74 0.64 17.78 -8.79
N ARG A 75 0.88 19.03 -8.35
CA ARG A 75 0.71 19.43 -6.95
C ARG A 75 -0.75 19.71 -6.68
N GLU A 76 -1.29 19.04 -5.68
CA GLU A 76 -2.63 19.29 -5.19
C GLU A 76 -2.70 20.58 -4.36
N SER A 77 -3.86 21.21 -4.39
CA SER A 77 -4.23 22.29 -3.48
C SER A 77 -4.68 21.75 -2.12
N ALA A 78 -4.71 22.62 -1.11
CA ALA A 78 -5.25 22.29 0.20
C ALA A 78 -6.72 21.85 0.13
N ALA A 79 -7.52 22.50 -0.72
CA ALA A 79 -8.93 22.17 -0.93
C ALA A 79 -9.13 20.77 -1.53
N GLU A 80 -8.33 20.40 -2.54
CA GLU A 80 -8.38 19.06 -3.12
C GLU A 80 -8.00 17.97 -2.10
N ARG A 81 -6.99 18.26 -1.26
CA ARG A 81 -6.60 17.36 -0.17
C ARG A 81 -7.71 17.19 0.86
N GLU A 82 -8.38 18.27 1.27
CA GLU A 82 -9.52 18.20 2.19
C GLU A 82 -10.69 17.43 1.59
N GLN A 83 -11.00 17.68 0.31
CA GLN A 83 -12.04 16.96 -0.42
C GLN A 83 -11.75 15.46 -0.48
N LEU A 84 -10.51 15.07 -0.83
CA LEU A 84 -10.10 13.66 -0.83
C LEU A 84 -10.33 13.01 0.54
N LEU A 85 -9.91 13.67 1.62
CA LEU A 85 -10.08 13.14 2.97
C LEU A 85 -11.55 13.02 3.38
N ALA A 86 -12.40 13.96 2.96
CA ALA A 86 -13.85 13.88 3.19
C ALA A 86 -14.46 12.68 2.44
N THR A 87 -14.13 12.52 1.16
CA THR A 87 -14.60 11.40 0.34
C THR A 87 -14.13 10.05 0.89
N LEU A 88 -12.87 9.95 1.32
CA LEU A 88 -12.35 8.71 1.93
C LEU A 88 -13.06 8.36 3.24
N ARG A 89 -13.43 9.34 4.07
CA ARG A 89 -14.22 9.10 5.29
C ARG A 89 -15.60 8.54 4.96
N GLU A 90 -16.27 9.11 3.96
CA GLU A 90 -17.57 8.63 3.50
C GLU A 90 -17.49 7.19 2.94
N LEU A 91 -16.52 6.93 2.07
CA LEU A 91 -16.29 5.60 1.51
C LEU A 91 -15.87 4.57 2.55
N GLY A 92 -15.13 4.98 3.58
CA GLY A 92 -14.74 4.10 4.69
C GLY A 92 -15.94 3.54 5.45
N GLU A 93 -17.02 4.31 5.59
CA GLU A 93 -18.25 3.82 6.21
C GLU A 93 -19.05 2.92 5.26
N SER A 94 -19.07 3.20 3.95
CA SER A 94 -19.83 2.41 2.97
C SER A 94 -19.19 1.06 2.62
N THR A 95 -17.86 0.95 2.72
CA THR A 95 -17.08 -0.27 2.40
C THR A 95 -16.78 -1.12 3.63
N ARG A 96 -17.28 -0.73 4.81
CA ARG A 96 -17.04 -1.44 6.05
C ARG A 96 -17.58 -2.88 5.93
N PRO A 97 -16.75 -3.91 6.13
CA PRO A 97 -17.20 -5.29 6.00
C PRO A 97 -18.34 -5.54 6.99
N GLN A 98 -19.48 -6.02 6.49
CA GLN A 98 -20.60 -6.38 7.35
C GLN A 98 -20.12 -7.43 8.38
N LYS A 99 -20.45 -7.22 9.65
CA LYS A 99 -20.21 -8.22 10.70
C LYS A 99 -20.86 -9.52 10.25
N ARG A 100 -20.05 -10.56 9.99
CA ARG A 100 -20.56 -11.89 9.63
C ARG A 100 -21.44 -12.38 10.78
N THR A 101 -22.73 -12.54 10.54
CA THR A 101 -23.64 -13.17 11.52
C THR A 101 -23.18 -14.62 11.71
N PRO A 102 -23.00 -15.10 12.95
CA PRO A 102 -22.65 -16.49 13.18
C PRO A 102 -23.70 -17.40 12.55
N ARG A 103 -23.27 -18.31 11.65
CA ARG A 103 -24.16 -19.35 11.10
C ARG A 103 -24.69 -20.19 12.26
N GLN A 104 -26.01 -20.17 12.48
CA GLN A 104 -26.65 -21.11 13.42
C GLN A 104 -26.36 -22.54 12.95
N ARG A 105 -25.65 -23.31 13.79
CA ARG A 105 -25.43 -24.73 13.54
C ARG A 105 -26.77 -25.45 13.68
N LYS A 106 -27.29 -26.00 12.57
CA LYS A 106 -28.45 -26.90 12.63
C LYS A 106 -28.07 -28.14 13.46
N PRO A 107 -28.89 -28.58 14.42
CA PRO A 107 -28.62 -29.79 15.18
C PRO A 107 -28.60 -31.00 14.22
N ARG A 108 -27.53 -31.81 14.32
CA ARG A 108 -27.44 -33.09 13.61
C ARG A 108 -28.55 -34.01 14.14
N ALA A 109 -29.44 -34.45 13.26
CA ALA A 109 -30.39 -35.51 13.59
C ALA A 109 -29.63 -36.75 14.06
N ARG A 110 -29.88 -37.19 15.29
CA ARG A 110 -29.44 -38.50 15.78
C ARG A 110 -30.23 -39.56 15.01
N LYS A 111 -29.55 -40.40 14.23
CA LYS A 111 -30.14 -41.64 13.72
C LYS A 111 -30.19 -42.63 14.88
N SER A 112 -31.39 -43.01 15.29
CA SER A 112 -31.62 -44.13 16.21
C SER A 112 -31.39 -45.44 15.46
N ALA A 113 -30.82 -46.42 16.17
CA ALA A 113 -30.52 -47.77 15.72
C ALA A 113 -31.78 -48.59 15.44
#